data_AF-A0A7S0PUI1-F1
#
_entry.id   AF-A0A7S0PUI1-F1
#
_cell.length_a   1.000
_cell.length_b   1.000
_cell.length_c   1.000
_cell.angle_alpha   90.00
_cell.angle_beta   90.00
_cell.angle_gamma   90.00
#
_symmetry.space_group_name_H-M   'P 1'
#
loop_
_entity.id
_entity.type
_entity.pdbx_description
1 polymer ?
#
loop_
_entity_poly.entity_id
_entity_poly.type
_entity_poly.pdbx_seq_one_letter_code
_entity_poly.pdbx_strand_id
1 'polypeptide(L)'
;MSAEEAATTTREAEEAEEPVAPGGTEETPAVEDTAANDAEASPATAEASEDPSGAEGAAAVPDDEATDEVDELLAVGENLAGMTLADVEGEADVDENPQSAPVKTPDVFDRMGYGSSEDGDGGERTAADVESDDDDDRDLVAPLVAAIRRADSGEEPLSPSSIGAKAWALSYEISGFVGTLDAPPGVDATIDELPVFIRNAVDALPTLARALALAPEPVNTQRKILIPAAGAHRVAIVEIIASLLEIGIAGVDAAVAATEVVPGELALVPAVAAMLFTHAQGSPLLCVATRVVCTALQSPTEALWEPLLAGGWASAAAAAGVTPAVEPADDGNLQTRVARAAGAAVELKPGCRECNVGFVLITATTMRDLEGDEDPPHLALREALENDAGWQTFAAEGGALERLDSERSGGLCGPKPSRGMSLMDMAGGGGGVGMTSQELLQVLQSLSAQR
;
A
#
# COMPACT_ATOMS: atom_id res chain seq x y z
N MET A 1 29.27 53.13 -52.19
CA MET A 1 28.53 53.92 -51.20
C MET A 1 28.67 53.16 -49.88
N SER A 2 29.86 53.27 -49.28
CA SER A 2 30.17 54.09 -48.09
C SER A 2 29.94 53.25 -46.83
N ALA A 3 31.00 52.62 -46.31
CA ALA A 3 31.80 53.07 -45.15
C ALA A 3 31.04 52.81 -43.84
N GLU A 4 31.40 51.81 -43.03
CA GLU A 4 32.53 51.84 -42.07
C GLU A 4 32.38 53.01 -41.09
N GLU A 5 31.92 52.71 -39.87
CA GLU A 5 32.34 53.46 -38.69
C GLU A 5 32.22 52.59 -37.42
N ALA A 6 33.39 52.16 -36.95
CA ALA A 6 33.63 51.77 -35.58
C ALA A 6 33.81 53.04 -34.73
N ALA A 7 33.29 53.04 -33.51
CA ALA A 7 33.75 53.95 -32.47
C ALA A 7 33.78 53.24 -31.11
N THR A 8 35.01 52.98 -30.69
CA THR A 8 35.47 52.45 -29.41
C THR A 8 35.92 53.63 -28.53
N THR A 9 35.57 53.62 -27.25
CA THR A 9 36.23 54.31 -26.10
C THR A 9 35.80 53.51 -24.88
N THR A 10 36.56 52.72 -24.10
CA THR A 10 37.90 52.80 -23.46
C THR A 10 38.12 53.96 -22.47
N ARG A 11 38.00 53.66 -21.17
CA ARG A 11 38.93 54.04 -20.06
C ARG A 11 38.48 53.37 -18.73
N GLU A 12 39.27 52.46 -18.14
CA GLU A 12 40.21 52.64 -17.00
C GLU A 12 39.47 53.00 -15.67
N ALA A 13 39.30 52.10 -14.70
CA ALA A 13 40.25 51.58 -13.70
C ALA A 13 40.45 52.51 -12.46
N GLU A 14 39.91 52.09 -11.31
CA GLU A 14 40.32 52.41 -9.92
C GLU A 14 39.47 51.49 -9.01
N GLU A 15 39.99 50.41 -8.42
CA GLU A 15 40.83 50.29 -7.21
C GLU A 15 40.23 50.87 -5.90
N ALA A 16 40.12 49.96 -4.92
CA ALA A 16 40.24 50.12 -3.47
C ALA A 16 39.22 50.98 -2.69
N GLU A 17 38.53 50.35 -1.72
CA GLU A 17 38.86 50.44 -0.28
C GLU A 17 37.79 49.74 0.59
N GLU A 18 38.19 48.67 1.29
CA GLU A 18 37.70 48.41 2.65
C GLU A 18 38.17 49.52 3.59
N PRO A 19 37.48 49.76 4.72
CA PRO A 19 38.25 49.59 5.95
C PRO A 19 37.49 48.96 7.15
N VAL A 20 38.13 47.92 7.69
CA VAL A 20 38.72 47.84 9.04
C VAL A 20 37.82 48.04 10.29
N ALA A 21 37.74 46.95 11.07
CA ALA A 21 37.43 46.91 12.50
C ALA A 21 38.60 47.41 13.38
N PRO A 22 38.36 47.93 14.60
CA PRO A 22 39.38 47.99 15.66
C PRO A 22 39.36 46.66 16.46
N GLY A 23 40.45 45.90 16.64
CA GLY A 23 41.66 46.20 17.42
C GLY A 23 41.37 46.08 18.93
N GLY A 24 41.93 45.18 19.76
CA GLY A 24 42.97 44.15 19.59
C GLY A 24 43.19 43.36 20.90
N THR A 25 44.14 42.40 20.85
CA THR A 25 44.99 41.82 21.93
C THR A 25 44.30 41.18 23.15
N GLU A 26 44.60 39.95 23.61
CA GLU A 26 45.91 39.43 24.06
C GLU A 26 45.99 37.89 24.02
N GLU A 27 47.19 37.41 23.69
CA GLU A 27 47.98 36.29 24.24
C GLU A 27 47.35 34.90 24.52
N THR A 28 47.82 33.91 23.76
CA THR A 28 48.09 32.55 24.27
C THR A 28 49.42 32.51 25.03
N PRO A 29 49.61 31.52 25.93
CA PRO A 29 50.51 30.45 25.54
C PRO A 29 50.07 29.04 25.96
N ALA A 30 50.58 28.06 25.22
CA ALA A 30 50.51 26.63 25.46
C ALA A 30 51.59 26.16 26.47
N VAL A 31 51.30 25.09 27.24
CA VAL A 31 52.25 24.16 27.91
C VAL A 31 51.48 22.83 28.11
N GLU A 32 51.71 21.81 27.28
CA GLU A 32 52.56 20.61 27.48
C GLU A 32 51.97 19.49 28.39
N ASP A 33 51.91 18.29 27.78
CA ASP A 33 52.30 16.96 28.28
C ASP A 33 51.70 16.38 29.57
N THR A 34 51.00 15.23 29.48
CA THR A 34 51.57 13.87 29.72
C THR A 34 50.49 12.78 29.95
N ALA A 35 50.68 11.68 29.23
CA ALA A 35 50.64 10.26 29.64
C ALA A 35 49.52 9.66 30.54
N ALA A 36 48.85 8.67 29.94
CA ALA A 36 48.64 7.29 30.41
C ALA A 36 48.36 7.00 31.91
N ASN A 37 47.22 6.34 32.18
CA ASN A 37 47.29 4.97 32.71
C ASN A 37 45.93 4.23 32.67
N ASP A 38 46.06 2.94 32.36
CA ASP A 38 45.10 1.86 32.55
C ASP A 38 44.53 1.79 33.98
N ALA A 39 43.30 1.28 34.12
CA ALA A 39 43.01 0.03 34.83
C ALA A 39 41.51 -0.14 35.13
N GLU A 40 40.94 -1.17 34.50
CA GLU A 40 40.09 -2.23 35.04
C GLU A 40 38.96 -1.99 36.06
N ALA A 41 37.90 -2.78 35.79
CA ALA A 41 37.02 -3.52 36.71
C ALA A 41 35.59 -2.98 36.95
N SER A 42 34.65 -3.63 36.24
CA SER A 42 33.24 -3.85 36.60
C SER A 42 33.09 -4.63 37.93
N PRO A 43 31.88 -5.11 38.30
CA PRO A 43 30.67 -4.40 38.76
C PRO A 43 30.31 -4.84 40.21
N ALA A 44 29.28 -4.25 40.83
CA ALA A 44 28.73 -4.76 42.09
C ALA A 44 27.21 -4.94 42.03
N THR A 45 26.80 -6.19 42.23
CA THR A 45 25.45 -6.70 42.54
C THR A 45 25.23 -6.77 44.06
N ALA A 46 23.97 -6.65 44.50
CA ALA A 46 23.34 -7.26 45.70
C ALA A 46 21.91 -6.70 45.82
N GLU A 47 20.84 -7.46 45.56
CA GLU A 47 20.15 -8.47 46.41
C GLU A 47 19.46 -7.95 47.69
N ALA A 48 18.11 -7.98 47.64
CA ALA A 48 17.11 -8.48 48.58
C ALA A 48 17.17 -8.19 50.12
N SER A 49 16.04 -7.70 50.67
CA SER A 49 15.31 -8.22 51.86
C SER A 49 14.19 -7.22 52.24
N GLU A 50 12.92 -7.60 52.14
CA GLU A 50 12.02 -8.08 53.23
C GLU A 50 11.51 -6.99 54.20
N ASP A 51 10.21 -6.72 54.08
CA ASP A 51 9.26 -6.07 55.02
C ASP A 51 9.14 -6.92 56.33
N PRO A 52 8.55 -6.48 57.48
CA PRO A 52 7.18 -5.92 57.58
C PRO A 52 6.86 -4.98 58.80
N SER A 53 5.58 -4.53 58.83
CA SER A 53 4.75 -3.99 59.94
C SER A 53 4.35 -2.51 59.76
N GLY A 54 3.09 -2.06 59.86
CA GLY A 54 1.84 -2.63 60.32
C GLY A 54 1.10 -1.59 61.20
N ALA A 55 -0.10 -1.12 60.79
CA ALA A 55 -1.21 -0.53 61.59
C ALA A 55 -2.08 0.37 60.68
N GLU A 56 -3.24 -0.09 60.21
CA GLU A 56 -4.59 0.05 60.81
C GLU A 56 -5.30 1.39 60.52
N GLY A 57 -6.45 1.30 59.81
CA GLY A 57 -7.39 2.40 59.59
C GLY A 57 -8.48 2.05 58.56
N ALA A 58 -9.47 1.26 58.96
CA ALA A 58 -10.59 0.78 58.16
C ALA A 58 -11.64 1.87 57.83
N ALA A 59 -12.24 1.81 56.62
CA ALA A 59 -13.70 1.68 56.42
C ALA A 59 -14.12 1.64 54.93
N ALA A 60 -15.02 0.68 54.62
CA ALA A 60 -16.03 0.62 53.56
C ALA A 60 -15.67 0.10 52.14
N VAL A 61 -16.16 -1.13 51.90
CA VAL A 61 -16.32 -1.88 50.64
C VAL A 61 -17.60 -1.41 49.91
N PRO A 62 -17.65 -1.50 48.57
CA PRO A 62 -18.47 -2.54 47.95
C PRO A 62 -17.71 -3.39 46.91
N ASP A 63 -17.99 -4.69 46.92
CA ASP A 63 -17.75 -5.70 45.88
C ASP A 63 -18.39 -5.25 44.54
N ASP A 64 -18.08 -5.72 43.34
CA ASP A 64 -17.75 -7.08 42.88
C ASP A 64 -17.36 -7.04 41.38
N GLU A 65 -16.80 -8.14 40.88
CA GLU A 65 -16.68 -8.57 39.47
C GLU A 65 -15.70 -7.87 38.50
N ALA A 66 -14.48 -8.40 38.39
CA ALA A 66 -13.68 -8.35 37.15
C ALA A 66 -12.54 -9.41 37.14
N THR A 67 -12.88 -10.70 37.22
CA THR A 67 -11.94 -11.78 36.85
C THR A 67 -12.73 -12.99 36.35
N ASP A 68 -13.09 -13.02 35.06
CA ASP A 68 -13.54 -14.24 34.37
C ASP A 68 -13.37 -14.19 32.82
N GLU A 69 -12.56 -13.28 32.26
CA GLU A 69 -12.41 -13.16 30.78
C GLU A 69 -11.19 -13.86 30.18
N VAL A 70 -10.43 -14.65 30.95
CA VAL A 70 -9.19 -15.29 30.45
C VAL A 70 -9.30 -16.78 30.16
N ASP A 71 -10.41 -17.44 30.54
CA ASP A 71 -10.62 -18.89 30.30
C ASP A 71 -11.60 -19.21 29.15
N GLU A 72 -12.32 -18.22 28.58
CA GLU A 72 -13.29 -18.49 27.50
C GLU A 72 -12.68 -18.50 26.08
N LEU A 73 -11.44 -18.04 25.91
CA LEU A 73 -10.76 -18.01 24.60
C LEU A 73 -10.05 -19.34 24.23
N LEU A 74 -9.90 -20.28 25.17
CA LEU A 74 -9.27 -21.58 24.93
C LEU A 74 -10.27 -22.71 24.64
N ALA A 75 -11.58 -22.49 24.78
CA ALA A 75 -12.63 -23.51 24.59
C ALA A 75 -13.26 -23.53 23.17
N VAL A 76 -12.93 -22.59 22.28
CA VAL A 76 -13.55 -22.47 20.95
C VAL A 76 -12.91 -23.41 19.91
N GLY A 77 -11.83 -24.11 20.26
CA GLY A 77 -11.10 -25.02 19.37
C GLY A 77 -11.72 -26.41 19.14
N GLU A 78 -12.74 -26.82 19.88
CA GLU A 78 -13.16 -28.24 19.91
C GLU A 78 -14.60 -28.56 19.45
N ASN A 79 -15.44 -27.57 19.10
CA ASN A 79 -16.86 -27.84 18.77
C ASN A 79 -17.22 -27.90 17.27
N LEU A 80 -16.27 -28.26 16.39
CA LEU A 80 -16.54 -28.48 14.96
C LEU A 80 -16.47 -29.97 14.56
N ALA A 81 -16.92 -30.84 15.46
CA ALA A 81 -17.17 -32.25 15.18
C ALA A 81 -18.53 -32.68 15.72
N GLY A 82 -19.59 -32.48 14.92
CA GLY A 82 -20.83 -33.23 15.06
C GLY A 82 -22.11 -32.40 15.14
N MET A 83 -22.73 -32.16 13.99
CA MET A 83 -24.20 -32.05 13.93
C MET A 83 -24.70 -32.74 12.65
N THR A 84 -25.42 -33.83 12.85
CA THR A 84 -26.11 -34.65 11.85
C THR A 84 -27.56 -34.18 11.64
N LEU A 85 -28.09 -34.45 10.45
CA LEU A 85 -29.50 -34.32 10.02
C LEU A 85 -30.51 -34.93 11.03
N ALA A 86 -31.62 -34.23 11.28
CA ALA A 86 -32.98 -34.80 11.43
C ALA A 86 -34.10 -33.73 11.49
N ASP A 87 -35.17 -34.01 10.71
CA ASP A 87 -36.62 -33.70 10.82
C ASP A 87 -37.10 -32.21 10.80
N VAL A 88 -37.85 -31.68 9.82
CA VAL A 88 -39.10 -32.04 9.07
C VAL A 88 -40.39 -31.93 9.91
N GLU A 89 -41.24 -30.94 9.57
CA GLU A 89 -42.72 -30.96 9.38
C GLU A 89 -43.41 -29.63 9.74
N GLY A 90 -44.28 -29.14 8.86
CA GLY A 90 -45.19 -28.01 9.10
C GLY A 90 -45.88 -27.52 7.82
N GLU A 91 -47.17 -27.84 7.70
CA GLU A 91 -48.04 -27.79 6.51
C GLU A 91 -48.45 -26.40 5.97
N ALA A 92 -48.99 -26.49 4.75
CA ALA A 92 -49.50 -25.50 3.80
C ALA A 92 -50.56 -24.49 4.28
N ASP A 93 -50.60 -23.33 3.62
CA ASP A 93 -51.84 -22.75 3.11
C ASP A 93 -51.59 -22.01 1.78
N VAL A 94 -52.51 -22.20 0.84
CA VAL A 94 -52.51 -21.75 -0.55
C VAL A 94 -53.33 -20.47 -0.67
N ASP A 95 -52.81 -19.44 -1.33
CA ASP A 95 -53.65 -18.43 -1.96
C ASP A 95 -53.03 -17.92 -3.28
N GLU A 96 -53.88 -17.71 -4.27
CA GLU A 96 -53.56 -17.56 -5.69
C GLU A 96 -53.16 -16.12 -6.09
N ASN A 97 -51.99 -15.99 -6.75
CA ASN A 97 -51.56 -15.06 -7.82
C ASN A 97 -51.90 -13.53 -7.73
N PRO A 98 -50.91 -12.64 -7.93
CA PRO A 98 -50.42 -12.42 -9.29
C PRO A 98 -48.88 -12.44 -9.40
N GLN A 99 -48.38 -12.97 -10.51
CA GLN A 99 -46.96 -13.00 -10.86
C GLN A 99 -46.34 -11.60 -10.73
N SER A 100 -45.63 -11.37 -9.62
CA SER A 100 -44.67 -10.30 -9.51
C SER A 100 -43.45 -10.71 -10.34
N ALA A 101 -43.07 -9.87 -11.30
CA ALA A 101 -41.81 -10.02 -12.01
C ALA A 101 -40.67 -10.15 -10.98
N PRO A 102 -39.68 -11.03 -11.20
CA PRO A 102 -38.60 -11.20 -10.23
C PRO A 102 -37.91 -9.85 -10.02
N VAL A 103 -37.99 -9.35 -8.79
CA VAL A 103 -37.17 -8.22 -8.34
C VAL A 103 -35.74 -8.73 -8.43
N LYS A 104 -35.01 -8.33 -9.50
CA LYS A 104 -33.58 -8.53 -9.61
C LYS A 104 -32.95 -7.79 -8.42
N THR A 105 -32.61 -8.51 -7.36
CA THR A 105 -31.67 -8.03 -6.36
C THR A 105 -30.35 -7.80 -7.09
N PRO A 106 -29.82 -6.56 -7.16
CA PRO A 106 -28.55 -6.31 -7.82
C PRO A 106 -27.49 -7.18 -7.16
N ASP A 107 -26.68 -7.83 -8.00
CA ASP A 107 -25.59 -8.67 -7.52
C ASP A 107 -24.59 -7.78 -6.74
N VAL A 108 -23.83 -8.39 -5.84
CA VAL A 108 -22.79 -7.73 -5.05
C VAL A 108 -21.80 -6.96 -5.95
N PHE A 109 -21.60 -7.46 -7.18
CA PHE A 109 -20.77 -6.83 -8.21
C PHE A 109 -21.38 -5.57 -8.84
N ASP A 110 -22.71 -5.52 -9.01
CA ASP A 110 -23.42 -4.32 -9.46
C ASP A 110 -23.33 -3.22 -8.40
N ARG A 111 -23.38 -3.61 -7.13
CA ARG A 111 -23.29 -2.68 -5.98
C ARG A 111 -21.89 -2.10 -5.78
N MET A 112 -20.87 -2.78 -6.29
CA MET A 112 -19.47 -2.35 -6.28
C MET A 112 -19.03 -1.65 -7.58
N GLY A 113 -19.94 -1.44 -8.54
CA GLY A 113 -19.64 -0.71 -9.78
C GLY A 113 -18.91 -1.54 -10.86
N TYR A 114 -18.93 -2.87 -10.74
CA TYR A 114 -18.34 -3.79 -11.72
C TYR A 114 -19.38 -4.39 -12.69
N GLY A 115 -20.65 -4.02 -12.57
CA GLY A 115 -21.72 -4.52 -13.43
C GLY A 115 -21.72 -3.85 -14.80
N SER A 116 -21.27 -4.55 -15.83
CA SER A 116 -21.59 -4.22 -17.22
C SER A 116 -23.09 -4.46 -17.45
N SER A 117 -23.85 -3.40 -17.73
CA SER A 117 -25.26 -3.52 -18.06
C SER A 117 -25.43 -3.95 -19.52
N GLU A 118 -25.21 -5.23 -19.81
CA GLU A 118 -25.60 -5.84 -21.09
C GLU A 118 -26.80 -6.77 -20.86
N ASP A 119 -28.00 -6.19 -20.90
CA ASP A 119 -29.26 -6.91 -21.13
C ASP A 119 -30.14 -5.99 -21.99
N GLY A 120 -30.09 -6.17 -23.32
CA GLY A 120 -30.87 -5.35 -24.25
C GLY A 120 -30.87 -5.88 -25.69
N ASP A 121 -31.78 -6.84 -25.92
CA ASP A 121 -32.49 -7.15 -27.17
C ASP A 121 -31.70 -7.43 -28.47
N GLY A 122 -31.91 -8.63 -29.01
CA GLY A 122 -31.28 -9.13 -30.22
C GLY A 122 -31.79 -8.43 -31.48
N GLY A 123 -30.97 -7.51 -31.99
CA GLY A 123 -31.02 -7.07 -33.38
C GLY A 123 -29.63 -7.24 -33.99
N GLU A 124 -29.53 -8.01 -35.08
CA GLU A 124 -28.32 -8.15 -35.89
C GLU A 124 -27.81 -6.76 -36.31
N ARG A 125 -26.80 -6.25 -35.60
CA ARG A 125 -26.02 -5.10 -36.06
C ARG A 125 -24.86 -5.65 -36.88
N THR A 126 -24.95 -5.46 -38.19
CA THR A 126 -23.82 -5.66 -39.09
C THR A 126 -22.69 -4.72 -38.69
N ALA A 127 -21.44 -5.20 -38.81
CA ALA A 127 -20.20 -4.56 -38.36
C ALA A 127 -19.81 -3.25 -39.08
N ALA A 128 -20.79 -2.45 -39.52
CA ALA A 128 -20.61 -1.22 -40.29
C ALA A 128 -21.29 0.02 -39.67
N ASP A 129 -22.02 -0.12 -38.55
CA ASP A 129 -22.69 1.01 -37.88
C ASP A 129 -22.21 1.17 -36.42
N VAL A 130 -20.90 1.09 -36.19
CA VAL A 130 -20.29 1.78 -35.05
C VAL A 130 -19.79 3.08 -35.62
N GLU A 131 -20.61 4.12 -35.55
CA GLU A 131 -20.09 5.48 -35.66
C GLU A 131 -19.00 5.60 -34.58
N SER A 132 -17.77 5.83 -35.03
CA SER A 132 -16.69 6.26 -34.15
C SER A 132 -17.07 7.64 -33.65
N ASP A 133 -17.83 7.68 -32.56
CA ASP A 133 -17.95 8.91 -31.77
C ASP A 133 -16.53 9.29 -31.33
N ASP A 134 -16.17 10.54 -31.58
CA ASP A 134 -14.90 11.19 -31.28
C ASP A 134 -14.59 11.18 -29.76
N ASP A 135 -14.28 10.01 -29.18
CA ASP A 135 -13.91 9.87 -27.76
C ASP A 135 -12.42 10.19 -27.49
N ASP A 136 -11.60 10.40 -28.54
CA ASP A 136 -10.16 10.70 -28.44
C ASP A 136 -9.86 12.07 -27.78
N ASP A 137 -10.86 12.94 -27.61
CA ASP A 137 -10.74 14.30 -27.02
C ASP A 137 -11.42 14.44 -25.63
N ARG A 138 -11.86 13.35 -24.99
CA ARG A 138 -12.56 13.44 -23.70
C ARG A 138 -11.62 13.80 -22.55
N ASP A 139 -11.64 15.06 -22.10
CA ASP A 139 -10.90 15.48 -20.90
C ASP A 139 -11.47 14.82 -19.62
N LEU A 140 -10.82 13.76 -19.15
CA LEU A 140 -11.14 13.08 -17.89
C LEU A 140 -10.53 13.75 -16.66
N VAL A 141 -9.49 14.58 -16.84
CA VAL A 141 -8.73 15.18 -15.75
C VAL A 141 -9.46 16.36 -15.13
N ALA A 142 -9.94 17.31 -15.94
CA ALA A 142 -10.60 18.51 -15.39
C ALA A 142 -11.86 18.20 -14.55
N PRO A 143 -12.76 17.28 -14.97
CA PRO A 143 -13.90 16.90 -14.15
C PRO A 143 -13.51 16.23 -12.83
N LEU A 144 -12.43 15.43 -12.82
CA LEU A 144 -11.91 14.79 -11.62
C LEU A 144 -11.32 15.83 -10.65
N VAL A 145 -10.47 16.73 -11.16
CA VAL A 145 -9.87 17.83 -10.40
C VAL A 145 -10.94 18.72 -9.77
N ALA A 146 -12.00 19.06 -10.53
CA ALA A 146 -13.11 19.85 -10.02
C ALA A 146 -13.90 19.11 -8.92
N ALA A 147 -14.07 17.79 -9.02
CA ALA A 147 -14.72 17.00 -7.98
C ALA A 147 -13.88 16.94 -6.69
N ILE A 148 -12.57 16.72 -6.81
CA ILE A 148 -11.65 16.70 -5.66
C ILE A 148 -11.67 18.04 -4.93
N ARG A 149 -11.57 19.17 -5.66
CA ARG A 149 -11.58 20.52 -5.06
C ARG A 149 -12.87 20.83 -4.29
N ARG A 150 -14.03 20.38 -4.80
CA ARG A 150 -15.32 20.57 -4.13
C ARG A 150 -15.46 19.70 -2.89
N ALA A 151 -14.89 18.49 -2.90
CA ALA A 151 -14.84 17.66 -1.70
C ALA A 151 -13.88 18.24 -0.65
N ASP A 152 -12.71 18.72 -1.08
CA ASP A 152 -11.70 19.35 -0.22
C ASP A 152 -12.21 20.65 0.43
N SER A 153 -13.01 21.45 -0.29
CA SER A 153 -13.67 22.63 0.27
C SER A 153 -14.89 22.32 1.14
N GLY A 154 -15.32 21.06 1.22
CA GLY A 154 -16.55 20.65 1.92
C GLY A 154 -17.85 21.05 1.22
N GLU A 155 -17.79 21.49 -0.03
CA GLU A 155 -18.98 21.80 -0.85
C GLU A 155 -19.77 20.55 -1.23
N GLU A 156 -19.09 19.41 -1.39
CA GLU A 156 -19.73 18.11 -1.66
C GLU A 156 -19.19 17.02 -0.72
N PRO A 157 -20.05 16.09 -0.26
CA PRO A 157 -19.58 14.95 0.51
C PRO A 157 -18.71 14.03 -0.37
N LEU A 158 -17.75 13.36 0.26
CA LEU A 158 -16.94 12.30 -0.35
C LEU A 158 -17.82 11.12 -0.75
N SER A 159 -18.34 11.14 -1.98
CA SER A 159 -19.08 10.01 -2.53
C SER A 159 -18.19 9.14 -3.40
N PRO A 160 -18.17 7.80 -3.21
CA PRO A 160 -17.54 6.87 -4.14
C PRO A 160 -17.99 7.04 -5.60
N SER A 161 -19.25 7.43 -5.83
CA SER A 161 -19.79 7.67 -7.17
C SER A 161 -19.35 9.00 -7.81
N SER A 162 -18.76 9.92 -7.04
CA SER A 162 -18.36 11.24 -7.54
C SER A 162 -16.89 11.27 -7.98
N ILE A 163 -15.96 11.08 -7.05
CA ILE A 163 -14.52 11.06 -7.31
C ILE A 163 -14.07 9.69 -7.79
N GLY A 164 -14.55 8.62 -7.14
CA GLY A 164 -14.11 7.26 -7.46
C GLY A 164 -14.36 6.89 -8.93
N ALA A 165 -15.58 7.10 -9.44
CA ALA A 165 -15.89 6.81 -10.85
C ALA A 165 -15.04 7.62 -11.85
N LYS A 166 -14.78 8.90 -11.56
CA LYS A 166 -13.95 9.77 -12.41
C LYS A 166 -12.47 9.37 -12.37
N ALA A 167 -11.97 9.04 -11.17
CA ALA A 167 -10.61 8.58 -10.97
C ALA A 167 -10.38 7.22 -11.65
N TRP A 168 -11.34 6.30 -11.58
CA TRP A 168 -11.27 5.03 -12.30
C TRP A 168 -11.26 5.21 -13.81
N ALA A 169 -12.09 6.11 -14.35
CA ALA A 169 -12.10 6.38 -15.79
C ALA A 169 -10.72 6.87 -16.27
N LEU A 170 -10.12 7.83 -15.56
CA LEU A 170 -8.77 8.32 -15.86
C LEU A 170 -7.71 7.22 -15.69
N SER A 171 -7.80 6.44 -14.60
CA SER A 171 -6.90 5.31 -14.35
C SER A 171 -6.91 4.30 -15.51
N TYR A 172 -8.08 3.93 -16.02
CA TYR A 172 -8.18 2.99 -17.15
C TYR A 172 -7.59 3.57 -18.43
N GLU A 173 -7.75 4.87 -18.69
CA GLU A 173 -7.17 5.54 -19.85
C GLU A 173 -5.64 5.53 -19.79
N ILE A 174 -5.05 5.88 -18.64
CA ILE A 174 -3.60 5.88 -18.44
C ILE A 174 -3.04 4.47 -18.50
N SER A 175 -3.63 3.51 -17.79
CA SER A 175 -3.20 2.11 -17.82
C SER A 175 -3.36 1.49 -19.21
N GLY A 176 -4.38 1.88 -19.97
CA GLY A 176 -4.57 1.51 -21.37
C GLY A 176 -3.39 1.98 -22.23
N PHE A 177 -2.97 3.24 -22.07
CA PHE A 177 -1.78 3.77 -22.75
C PHE A 177 -0.49 3.05 -22.35
N VAL A 178 -0.27 2.82 -21.04
CA VAL A 178 0.90 2.03 -20.57
C VAL A 178 0.93 0.65 -21.22
N GLY A 179 -0.24 0.00 -21.35
CA GLY A 179 -0.37 -1.30 -22.03
C GLY A 179 -0.05 -1.28 -23.54
N THR A 180 0.03 -0.10 -24.17
CA THR A 180 0.47 0.05 -25.57
C THR A 180 1.96 0.30 -25.72
N LEU A 181 2.69 0.54 -24.63
CA LEU A 181 4.13 0.74 -24.67
C LEU A 181 4.83 -0.60 -24.88
N ASP A 182 5.36 -0.82 -26.09
CA ASP A 182 6.12 -2.02 -26.43
C ASP A 182 7.47 -2.11 -25.67
N ALA A 183 7.99 -0.97 -25.22
CA ALA A 183 9.19 -0.83 -24.42
C ALA A 183 9.13 0.49 -23.61
N PRO A 184 9.94 0.63 -22.55
CA PRO A 184 10.10 1.92 -21.87
C PRO A 184 10.48 3.02 -22.88
N PRO A 185 9.95 4.23 -22.74
CA PRO A 185 10.39 5.40 -23.51
C PRO A 185 11.90 5.57 -23.41
N GLY A 186 12.52 6.08 -24.46
CA GLY A 186 13.95 6.34 -24.47
C GLY A 186 14.36 7.33 -23.38
N VAL A 187 15.63 7.30 -22.98
CA VAL A 187 16.19 8.20 -21.94
C VAL A 187 16.01 9.70 -22.23
N ASP A 188 15.81 10.08 -23.49
CA ASP A 188 15.57 11.47 -23.91
C ASP A 188 14.09 11.84 -24.00
N ALA A 189 13.17 10.90 -23.72
CA ALA A 189 11.74 11.14 -23.81
C ALA A 189 11.30 12.20 -22.80
N THR A 190 10.44 13.12 -23.26
CA THR A 190 9.98 14.24 -22.43
C THR A 190 8.49 14.18 -22.17
N ILE A 191 8.05 14.86 -21.10
CA ILE A 191 6.62 14.94 -20.75
C ILE A 191 5.83 15.56 -21.92
N ASP A 192 6.41 16.52 -22.65
CA ASP A 192 5.76 17.19 -23.78
C ASP A 192 5.43 16.24 -24.95
N GLU A 193 6.10 15.10 -25.06
CA GLU A 193 5.86 14.09 -26.09
C GLU A 193 4.71 13.14 -25.73
N LEU A 194 4.26 13.16 -24.47
CA LEU A 194 3.16 12.31 -24.00
C LEU A 194 1.79 12.79 -24.48
N PRO A 195 0.78 11.91 -24.54
CA PRO A 195 -0.60 12.31 -24.82
C PRO A 195 -1.09 13.43 -23.89
N VAL A 196 -1.99 14.28 -24.40
CA VAL A 196 -2.52 15.44 -23.66
C VAL A 196 -3.09 15.03 -22.30
N PHE A 197 -3.85 13.94 -22.22
CA PHE A 197 -4.46 13.47 -20.97
C PHE A 197 -3.41 13.05 -19.92
N ILE A 198 -2.27 12.48 -20.35
CA ILE A 198 -1.15 12.15 -19.47
C ILE A 198 -0.52 13.43 -18.93
N ARG A 199 -0.22 14.40 -19.80
CA ARG A 199 0.35 15.69 -19.37
C ARG A 199 -0.57 16.41 -18.40
N ASN A 200 -1.87 16.43 -18.69
CA ASN A 200 -2.86 16.99 -17.79
C ASN A 200 -2.91 16.25 -16.43
N ALA A 201 -2.77 14.92 -16.43
CA ALA A 201 -2.72 14.13 -15.20
C ALA A 201 -1.47 14.45 -14.37
N VAL A 202 -0.30 14.62 -15.02
CA VAL A 202 0.94 15.09 -14.39
C VAL A 202 0.76 16.48 -13.78
N ASP A 203 0.21 17.43 -14.54
CA ASP A 203 -0.08 18.79 -14.03
C ASP A 203 -1.08 18.79 -12.86
N ALA A 204 -1.97 17.78 -12.81
CA ALA A 204 -2.96 17.61 -11.77
C ALA A 204 -2.45 16.89 -10.52
N LEU A 205 -1.21 16.36 -10.51
CA LEU A 205 -0.64 15.59 -9.40
C LEU A 205 -0.84 16.23 -8.01
N PRO A 206 -0.63 17.55 -7.80
CA PRO A 206 -0.89 18.17 -6.49
C PRO A 206 -2.35 18.08 -6.02
N THR A 207 -3.31 18.08 -6.96
CA THR A 207 -4.72 17.89 -6.62
C THR A 207 -5.03 16.42 -6.37
N LEU A 208 -4.48 15.51 -7.18
CA LEU A 208 -4.64 14.07 -7.00
C LEU A 208 -4.06 13.62 -5.64
N ALA A 209 -2.87 14.09 -5.28
CA ALA A 209 -2.22 13.82 -4.00
C ALA A 209 -3.09 14.25 -2.81
N ARG A 210 -3.68 15.45 -2.85
CA ARG A 210 -4.62 15.90 -1.81
C ARG A 210 -5.85 15.00 -1.65
N ALA A 211 -6.29 14.34 -2.72
CA ALA A 211 -7.41 13.40 -2.61
C ALA A 211 -7.11 12.19 -1.71
N LEU A 212 -5.82 11.87 -1.47
CA LEU A 212 -5.43 10.83 -0.52
C LEU A 212 -5.74 11.22 0.93
N ALA A 213 -5.67 12.51 1.28
CA ALA A 213 -6.02 13.02 2.61
C ALA A 213 -7.54 13.01 2.89
N LEU A 214 -8.36 12.92 1.84
CA LEU A 214 -9.81 12.89 1.98
C LEU A 214 -10.28 11.55 2.56
N ALA A 215 -10.66 11.56 3.83
CA ALA A 215 -11.02 10.37 4.60
C ALA A 215 -12.38 9.79 4.12
N PRO A 216 -12.42 8.54 3.64
CA PRO A 216 -13.68 7.89 3.31
C PRO A 216 -14.50 7.59 4.57
N GLU A 217 -15.83 7.47 4.42
CA GLU A 217 -16.68 6.97 5.49
C GLU A 217 -16.26 5.55 5.91
N PRO A 218 -16.16 5.26 7.22
CA PRO A 218 -15.86 3.92 7.70
C PRO A 218 -16.89 2.89 7.22
N VAL A 219 -16.44 1.66 6.96
CA VAL A 219 -17.30 0.57 6.47
C VAL A 219 -17.76 -0.28 7.63
N ASN A 220 -19.05 -0.64 7.61
CA ASN A 220 -19.60 -1.59 8.55
C ASN A 220 -19.39 -3.03 8.04
N THR A 221 -18.65 -3.83 8.79
CA THR A 221 -18.39 -5.24 8.45
C THR A 221 -19.64 -6.10 8.68
N GLN A 222 -19.64 -7.32 8.14
CA GLN A 222 -20.72 -8.31 8.39
C GLN A 222 -20.91 -8.60 9.90
N ARG A 223 -19.88 -8.36 10.72
CA ARG A 223 -19.91 -8.52 12.18
C ARG A 223 -20.40 -7.27 12.93
N LYS A 224 -20.92 -6.26 12.21
CA LYS A 224 -21.36 -4.97 12.75
C LYS A 224 -20.26 -4.14 13.41
N ILE A 225 -19.00 -4.42 13.07
CA ILE A 225 -17.84 -3.65 13.52
C ILE A 225 -17.54 -2.61 12.46
N LEU A 226 -17.45 -1.35 12.87
CA LEU A 226 -17.05 -0.25 12.02
C LEU A 226 -15.53 -0.26 11.88
N ILE A 227 -15.02 -0.32 10.65
CA ILE A 227 -13.59 -0.32 10.37
C ILE A 227 -13.21 0.84 9.44
N PRO A 228 -11.98 1.38 9.56
CA PRO A 228 -11.48 2.38 8.62
C PRO A 228 -11.54 1.85 7.19
N ALA A 229 -12.15 2.63 6.29
CA ALA A 229 -12.21 2.29 4.88
C ALA A 229 -10.95 2.78 4.15
N ALA A 230 -10.51 2.03 3.14
CA ALA A 230 -9.48 2.49 2.22
C ALA A 230 -10.00 3.59 1.28
N GLY A 231 -11.28 3.51 0.87
CA GLY A 231 -11.91 4.45 -0.06
C GLY A 231 -11.57 4.12 -1.52
N ALA A 232 -12.60 3.96 -2.36
CA ALA A 232 -12.42 3.63 -3.77
C ALA A 232 -11.67 4.72 -4.55
N HIS A 233 -11.80 5.99 -4.13
CA HIS A 233 -11.05 7.10 -4.71
C HIS A 233 -9.56 6.96 -4.45
N ARG A 234 -9.12 6.59 -3.24
CA ARG A 234 -7.70 6.41 -2.94
C ARG A 234 -7.08 5.31 -3.79
N VAL A 235 -7.78 4.18 -3.95
CA VAL A 235 -7.32 3.09 -4.82
C VAL A 235 -7.10 3.59 -6.25
N ALA A 236 -8.09 4.29 -6.82
CA ALA A 236 -8.00 4.79 -8.19
C ALA A 236 -6.92 5.88 -8.37
N ILE A 237 -6.74 6.75 -7.38
CA ILE A 237 -5.69 7.79 -7.39
C ILE A 237 -4.31 7.15 -7.30
N VAL A 238 -4.12 6.16 -6.42
CA VAL A 238 -2.85 5.43 -6.33
C VAL A 238 -2.58 4.62 -7.60
N GLU A 239 -3.62 4.08 -8.25
CA GLU A 239 -3.49 3.44 -9.57
C GLU A 239 -3.05 4.45 -10.64
N ILE A 240 -3.61 5.66 -10.68
CA ILE A 240 -3.14 6.73 -11.59
C ILE A 240 -1.64 7.01 -11.35
N ILE A 241 -1.22 7.13 -10.09
CA ILE A 241 0.18 7.39 -9.74
C ILE A 241 1.08 6.22 -10.16
N ALA A 242 0.65 4.98 -9.91
CA ALA A 242 1.39 3.79 -10.33
C ALA A 242 1.57 3.77 -11.84
N SER A 243 0.49 3.97 -12.61
CA SER A 243 0.54 3.95 -14.07
C SER A 243 1.36 5.12 -14.63
N LEU A 244 1.38 6.29 -13.99
CA LEU A 244 2.26 7.40 -14.38
C LEU A 244 3.74 7.05 -14.20
N LEU A 245 4.11 6.44 -13.07
CA LEU A 245 5.49 5.99 -12.82
C LEU A 245 5.91 4.87 -13.79
N GLU A 246 4.99 3.97 -14.14
CA GLU A 246 5.24 2.88 -15.11
C GLU A 246 5.49 3.35 -16.55
N ILE A 247 5.19 4.61 -16.86
CA ILE A 247 5.61 5.23 -18.13
C ILE A 247 7.13 5.28 -18.20
N GLY A 248 7.85 5.42 -17.07
CA GLY A 248 9.31 5.37 -17.05
C GLY A 248 10.00 6.59 -17.66
N ILE A 249 9.34 7.75 -17.68
CA ILE A 249 9.94 9.02 -18.11
C ILE A 249 10.44 9.78 -16.89
N ALA A 250 11.73 10.13 -16.88
CA ALA A 250 12.38 10.83 -15.76
C ALA A 250 11.68 12.15 -15.36
N GLY A 251 11.09 12.87 -16.33
CA GLY A 251 10.29 14.06 -16.05
C GLY A 251 9.01 13.76 -15.24
N VAL A 252 8.34 12.64 -15.52
CA VAL A 252 7.16 12.20 -14.77
C VAL A 252 7.57 11.78 -13.35
N ASP A 253 8.65 11.02 -13.23
CA ASP A 253 9.23 10.62 -11.94
C ASP A 253 9.57 11.84 -11.07
N ALA A 254 10.24 12.84 -11.66
CA ALA A 254 10.56 14.08 -10.96
C ALA A 254 9.31 14.86 -10.53
N ALA A 255 8.24 14.85 -11.34
CA ALA A 255 6.97 15.49 -10.99
C ALA A 255 6.26 14.77 -9.84
N VAL A 256 6.28 13.43 -9.83
CA VAL A 256 5.74 12.62 -8.73
C VAL A 256 6.57 12.84 -7.45
N ALA A 257 7.89 12.85 -7.56
CA ALA A 257 8.81 13.11 -6.44
C ALA A 257 8.61 14.49 -5.81
N ALA A 258 8.39 15.51 -6.63
CA ALA A 258 8.13 16.88 -6.17
C ALA A 258 6.71 17.09 -5.60
N THR A 259 5.83 16.09 -5.71
CA THR A 259 4.45 16.21 -5.24
C THR A 259 4.34 15.84 -3.76
N GLU A 260 3.68 16.71 -3.01
CA GLU A 260 3.42 16.54 -1.58
C GLU A 260 1.92 16.44 -1.32
N VAL A 261 1.50 15.53 -0.44
CA VAL A 261 0.12 15.45 0.06
C VAL A 261 -0.13 16.60 1.02
N VAL A 262 0.83 16.87 1.91
CA VAL A 262 0.85 18.03 2.80
C VAL A 262 2.15 18.78 2.55
N PRO A 263 2.09 20.04 2.08
CA PRO A 263 3.28 20.79 1.70
C PRO A 263 4.32 20.90 2.81
N GLY A 264 5.55 20.47 2.55
CA GLY A 264 6.68 20.47 3.47
C GLY A 264 6.61 19.44 4.61
N GLU A 265 5.58 18.61 4.67
CA GLU A 265 5.37 17.64 5.75
C GLU A 265 5.29 16.19 5.27
N LEU A 266 4.67 15.95 4.11
CA LEU A 266 4.41 14.60 3.61
C LEU A 266 4.48 14.51 2.09
N ALA A 267 5.58 13.94 1.59
CA ALA A 267 5.73 13.59 0.18
C ALA A 267 4.75 12.49 -0.25
N LEU A 268 4.42 12.47 -1.55
CA LEU A 268 3.41 11.58 -2.12
C LEU A 268 3.76 10.09 -1.96
N VAL A 269 4.99 9.69 -2.29
CA VAL A 269 5.41 8.28 -2.22
C VAL A 269 5.39 7.75 -0.78
N PRO A 270 5.94 8.45 0.23
CA PRO A 270 5.77 8.07 1.64
C PRO A 270 4.31 8.00 2.12
N ALA A 271 3.42 8.88 1.65
CA ALA A 271 1.99 8.78 1.96
C ALA A 271 1.37 7.48 1.44
N VAL A 272 1.75 7.06 0.23
CA VAL A 272 1.33 5.78 -0.34
C VAL A 272 1.94 4.59 0.41
N ALA A 273 3.21 4.68 0.81
CA ALA A 273 3.86 3.67 1.63
C ALA A 273 3.15 3.50 2.98
N ALA A 274 2.66 4.57 3.61
CA ALA A 274 1.88 4.46 4.85
C ALA A 274 0.63 3.58 4.69
N MET A 275 -0.08 3.71 3.57
CA MET A 275 -1.27 2.91 3.31
C MET A 275 -0.99 1.40 3.21
N LEU A 276 0.21 1.00 2.79
CA LEU A 276 0.65 -0.40 2.72
C LEU A 276 0.62 -1.10 4.10
N PHE A 277 0.83 -0.34 5.17
CA PHE A 277 0.98 -0.89 6.52
C PHE A 277 -0.28 -0.76 7.38
N THR A 278 -1.28 0.02 6.97
CA THR A 278 -2.43 0.33 7.84
C THR A 278 -3.76 -0.27 7.37
N HIS A 279 -3.90 -0.62 6.09
CA HIS A 279 -5.15 -1.14 5.53
C HIS A 279 -5.14 -2.66 5.37
N ALA A 280 -5.06 -3.38 6.50
CA ALA A 280 -4.91 -4.84 6.56
C ALA A 280 -6.02 -5.68 5.86
N GLN A 281 -7.12 -5.07 5.42
CA GLN A 281 -8.21 -5.74 4.70
C GLN A 281 -8.38 -5.25 3.24
N GLY A 282 -7.64 -4.23 2.81
CA GLY A 282 -7.84 -3.56 1.51
C GLY A 282 -6.94 -4.11 0.40
N SER A 283 -7.17 -5.35 -0.05
CA SER A 283 -6.27 -6.00 -1.03
C SER A 283 -6.00 -5.21 -2.32
N PRO A 284 -6.96 -4.46 -2.93
CA PRO A 284 -6.64 -3.66 -4.12
C PRO A 284 -5.73 -2.49 -3.80
N LEU A 285 -5.97 -1.77 -2.69
CA LEU A 285 -5.12 -0.65 -2.26
C LEU A 285 -3.68 -1.12 -2.00
N LEU A 286 -3.53 -2.26 -1.30
CA LEU A 286 -2.21 -2.81 -0.99
C LEU A 286 -1.45 -3.20 -2.27
N CYS A 287 -2.15 -3.75 -3.27
CA CYS A 287 -1.56 -4.08 -4.56
C CYS A 287 -1.00 -2.85 -5.27
N VAL A 288 -1.82 -1.81 -5.43
CA VAL A 288 -1.43 -0.60 -6.14
C VAL A 288 -0.40 0.22 -5.37
N ALA A 289 -0.50 0.26 -4.03
CA ALA A 289 0.50 0.92 -3.19
C ALA A 289 1.87 0.23 -3.29
N THR A 290 1.88 -1.11 -3.32
CA THR A 290 3.12 -1.88 -3.52
C THR A 290 3.75 -1.59 -4.87
N ARG A 291 2.93 -1.49 -5.94
CA ARG A 291 3.42 -1.08 -7.27
C ARG A 291 4.10 0.28 -7.21
N VAL A 292 3.44 1.31 -6.65
CA VAL A 292 4.05 2.64 -6.48
C VAL A 292 5.37 2.57 -5.72
N VAL A 293 5.40 1.89 -4.58
CA VAL A 293 6.60 1.81 -3.73
C VAL A 293 7.74 1.08 -4.45
N CYS A 294 7.47 -0.07 -5.08
CA CYS A 294 8.47 -0.82 -5.83
C CYS A 294 8.98 -0.05 -7.06
N THR A 295 8.10 0.57 -7.84
CA THR A 295 8.50 1.37 -9.00
C THR A 295 9.30 2.61 -8.58
N ALA A 296 8.94 3.25 -7.47
CA ALA A 296 9.70 4.36 -6.90
C ALA A 296 11.10 3.92 -6.46
N LEU A 297 11.22 2.77 -5.77
CA LEU A 297 12.50 2.19 -5.35
C LEU A 297 13.42 1.82 -6.52
N GLN A 298 12.84 1.36 -7.63
CA GLN A 298 13.57 0.97 -8.85
C GLN A 298 13.89 2.15 -9.78
N SER A 299 13.33 3.33 -9.52
CA SER A 299 13.58 4.50 -10.34
C SER A 299 14.98 5.05 -10.09
N PRO A 300 15.71 5.47 -11.14
CA PRO A 300 16.98 6.18 -10.98
C PRO A 300 16.80 7.58 -10.35
N THR A 301 15.57 8.06 -10.18
CA THR A 301 15.25 9.34 -9.57
C THR A 301 15.29 9.22 -8.05
N GLU A 302 16.43 9.59 -7.43
CA GLU A 302 16.65 9.53 -5.98
C GLU A 302 15.52 10.14 -5.14
N ALA A 303 14.98 11.28 -5.58
CA ALA A 303 13.91 11.98 -4.88
C ALA A 303 12.59 11.18 -4.74
N LEU A 304 12.41 10.07 -5.49
CA LEU A 304 11.26 9.18 -5.32
C LEU A 304 11.40 8.25 -4.11
N TRP A 305 12.62 7.74 -3.86
CA TRP A 305 12.85 6.71 -2.85
C TRP A 305 13.56 7.22 -1.59
N GLU A 306 14.36 8.28 -1.67
CA GLU A 306 15.09 8.82 -0.51
C GLU A 306 14.17 9.17 0.67
N PRO A 307 12.98 9.79 0.47
CA PRO A 307 12.04 10.05 1.55
C PRO A 307 11.50 8.80 2.26
N LEU A 308 11.54 7.62 1.63
CA LEU A 308 11.11 6.36 2.25
C LEU A 308 12.10 5.87 3.31
N LEU A 309 13.36 6.28 3.20
CA LEU A 309 14.44 5.92 4.13
C LEU A 309 14.47 6.80 5.37
N ALA A 310 13.74 7.92 5.35
CA ALA A 310 13.46 8.73 6.52
C ALA A 310 12.37 8.06 7.39
N GLY A 311 12.38 8.33 8.69
CA GLY A 311 11.26 8.02 9.59
C GLY A 311 10.27 9.18 9.67
N GLY A 312 9.18 9.03 10.44
CA GLY A 312 8.24 10.13 10.71
C GLY A 312 7.08 10.27 9.71
N TRP A 313 7.20 9.68 8.52
CA TRP A 313 6.18 9.84 7.48
C TRP A 313 4.87 9.12 7.81
N ALA A 314 4.86 8.12 8.69
CA ALA A 314 3.63 7.41 9.04
C ALA A 314 2.77 8.22 10.01
N SER A 315 3.41 8.89 10.97
CA SER A 315 2.72 9.87 11.81
C SER A 315 2.23 11.06 10.99
N ALA A 316 3.02 11.54 10.03
CA ALA A 316 2.59 12.61 9.13
C ALA A 316 1.39 12.18 8.25
N ALA A 317 1.40 10.95 7.72
CA ALA A 317 0.28 10.38 6.98
C ALA A 317 -0.99 10.24 7.84
N ALA A 318 -0.85 9.82 9.09
CA ALA A 318 -1.97 9.77 10.04
C ALA A 318 -2.52 11.17 10.36
N ALA A 319 -1.65 12.15 10.61
CA ALA A 319 -2.04 13.53 10.89
C ALA A 319 -2.74 14.18 9.69
N ALA A 320 -2.30 13.86 8.47
CA ALA A 320 -2.92 14.27 7.22
C ALA A 320 -4.24 13.54 6.89
N GLY A 321 -4.64 12.55 7.69
CA GLY A 321 -5.84 11.75 7.45
C GLY A 321 -5.71 10.70 6.34
N VAL A 322 -4.51 10.48 5.79
CA VAL A 322 -4.24 9.45 4.76
C VAL A 322 -4.44 8.05 5.35
N THR A 323 -3.94 7.82 6.55
CA THR A 323 -4.06 6.53 7.26
C THR A 323 -4.70 6.71 8.64
N PRO A 324 -5.18 5.63 9.28
CA PRO A 324 -5.44 5.61 10.72
C PRO A 324 -4.22 6.02 11.54
N ALA A 325 -4.44 6.33 12.82
CA ALA A 325 -3.37 6.59 13.79
C ALA A 325 -2.37 5.44 13.85
N VAL A 326 -1.09 5.78 13.98
CA VAL A 326 0.04 4.86 14.02
C VAL A 326 0.72 4.99 15.37
N GLU A 327 1.10 3.87 15.97
CA GLU A 327 1.85 3.88 17.22
C GLU A 327 3.27 4.45 17.01
N PRO A 328 3.85 5.19 17.97
CA PRO A 328 5.19 5.78 17.81
C PRO A 328 6.27 4.75 17.48
N ALA A 329 6.12 3.52 17.98
CA ALA A 329 7.04 2.43 17.66
C ALA A 329 7.06 2.14 16.15
N ASP A 330 5.92 2.28 15.48
CA ASP A 330 5.70 2.00 14.06
C ASP A 330 6.18 3.09 13.12
N ASP A 331 6.47 4.28 13.60
CA ASP A 331 6.89 5.43 12.78
C ASP A 331 8.37 5.43 12.35
N GLY A 332 8.88 4.25 12.01
CA GLY A 332 10.22 4.07 11.43
C GLY A 332 10.28 4.29 9.92
N ASN A 333 11.49 4.22 9.38
CA ASN A 333 11.73 4.18 7.94
C ASN A 333 11.18 2.89 7.29
N LEU A 334 11.20 2.86 5.95
CA LEU A 334 10.63 1.74 5.19
C LEU A 334 11.24 0.39 5.59
N GLN A 335 12.57 0.27 5.65
CA GLN A 335 13.24 -0.98 5.99
C GLN A 335 12.89 -1.47 7.39
N THR A 336 12.79 -0.57 8.38
CA THR A 336 12.39 -0.91 9.75
C THR A 336 10.94 -1.42 9.78
N ARG A 337 10.03 -0.75 9.06
CA ARG A 337 8.61 -1.13 9.01
C ARG A 337 8.40 -2.46 8.29
N VAL A 338 9.09 -2.68 7.17
CA VAL A 338 9.10 -3.95 6.44
C VAL A 338 9.60 -5.08 7.33
N ALA A 339 10.79 -4.90 7.93
CA ALA A 339 11.40 -5.91 8.80
C ALA A 339 10.51 -6.26 10.00
N ARG A 340 9.85 -5.26 10.60
CA ARG A 340 8.92 -5.49 11.71
C ARG A 340 7.66 -6.24 11.28
N ALA A 341 6.97 -5.76 10.25
CA ALA A 341 5.71 -6.36 9.80
C ALA A 341 5.92 -7.82 9.37
N ALA A 342 6.98 -8.09 8.61
CA ALA A 342 7.35 -9.45 8.22
C ALA A 342 7.89 -10.27 9.42
N GLY A 343 8.70 -9.68 10.29
CA GLY A 343 9.22 -10.34 11.50
C GLY A 343 8.11 -10.82 12.44
N ALA A 344 7.09 -9.99 12.68
CA ALA A 344 5.90 -10.38 13.45
C ALA A 344 5.12 -11.51 12.77
N ALA A 345 5.06 -11.52 11.44
CA ALA A 345 4.34 -12.53 10.68
C ALA A 345 4.98 -13.93 10.73
N VAL A 346 6.30 -14.02 10.89
CA VAL A 346 7.03 -15.30 11.02
C VAL A 346 6.56 -16.11 12.22
N GLU A 347 6.22 -15.44 13.33
CA GLU A 347 5.75 -16.09 14.55
C GLU A 347 4.30 -16.56 14.45
N LEU A 348 3.60 -16.22 13.36
CA LEU A 348 2.21 -16.56 13.11
C LEU A 348 2.11 -17.67 12.05
N LYS A 349 1.10 -18.52 12.22
CA LYS A 349 0.68 -19.47 11.18
C LYS A 349 0.20 -18.70 9.94
N PRO A 350 0.42 -19.19 8.70
CA PRO A 350 0.06 -18.48 7.48
C PRO A 350 -1.38 -17.93 7.44
N GLY A 351 -2.36 -18.69 7.93
CA GLY A 351 -3.77 -18.25 7.96
C GLY A 351 -4.12 -17.22 9.05
N CYS A 352 -3.18 -16.87 9.93
CA CYS A 352 -3.36 -15.90 11.01
C CYS A 352 -2.63 -14.57 10.74
N ARG A 353 -1.90 -14.46 9.62
CA ARG A 353 -1.15 -13.27 9.25
C ARG A 353 -2.08 -12.19 8.69
N GLU A 354 -1.69 -10.93 8.84
CA GLU A 354 -2.35 -9.82 8.18
C GLU A 354 -2.22 -9.90 6.65
N CYS A 355 -3.21 -9.39 5.91
CA CYS A 355 -3.21 -9.51 4.44
C CYS A 355 -2.11 -8.67 3.77
N ASN A 356 -1.55 -7.67 4.44
CA ASN A 356 -0.45 -6.84 3.95
C ASN A 356 0.89 -7.59 3.88
N VAL A 357 1.07 -8.71 4.61
CA VAL A 357 2.37 -9.40 4.71
C VAL A 357 2.90 -9.83 3.33
N GLY A 358 2.03 -10.33 2.43
CA GLY A 358 2.46 -10.71 1.09
C GLY A 358 3.02 -9.54 0.27
N PHE A 359 2.45 -8.36 0.46
CA PHE A 359 2.86 -7.12 -0.21
C PHE A 359 4.12 -6.51 0.41
N VAL A 360 4.23 -6.58 1.74
CA VAL A 360 5.47 -6.27 2.47
C VAL A 360 6.62 -7.15 2.00
N LEU A 361 6.38 -8.45 1.75
CA LEU A 361 7.39 -9.35 1.22
C LEU A 361 7.82 -9.00 -0.20
N ILE A 362 6.89 -8.60 -1.08
CA ILE A 362 7.25 -8.10 -2.42
C ILE A 362 8.17 -6.87 -2.32
N THR A 363 7.83 -5.94 -1.41
CA THR A 363 8.65 -4.75 -1.14
C THR A 363 10.03 -5.15 -0.61
N ALA A 364 10.08 -6.08 0.34
CA ALA A 364 11.32 -6.61 0.92
C ALA A 364 12.23 -7.26 -0.13
N THR A 365 11.67 -8.10 -1.00
CA THR A 365 12.44 -8.71 -2.10
C THR A 365 12.98 -7.64 -3.04
N THR A 366 12.17 -6.63 -3.40
CA THR A 366 12.63 -5.51 -4.23
C THR A 366 13.80 -4.77 -3.60
N MET A 367 13.72 -4.45 -2.31
CA MET A 367 14.81 -3.79 -1.58
C MET A 367 16.06 -4.67 -1.49
N ARG A 368 15.89 -5.99 -1.33
CA ARG A 368 17.01 -6.95 -1.31
C ARG A 368 17.70 -7.07 -2.67
N ASP A 369 16.92 -7.05 -3.75
CA ASP A 369 17.46 -7.05 -5.11
C ASP A 369 18.26 -5.76 -5.37
N LEU A 370 17.75 -4.60 -4.93
CA LEU A 370 18.43 -3.30 -5.05
C LEU A 370 19.65 -3.17 -4.16
N GLU A 371 19.66 -3.80 -2.98
CA GLU A 371 20.87 -3.90 -2.15
C GLU A 371 21.99 -4.65 -2.91
N GLY A 372 21.63 -5.67 -3.68
CA GLY A 372 22.55 -6.39 -4.56
C GLY A 372 22.91 -5.66 -5.86
N ASP A 373 22.22 -4.56 -6.19
CA ASP A 373 22.34 -3.86 -7.48
C ASP A 373 23.50 -2.85 -7.50
N GLU A 374 24.49 -3.07 -8.37
CA GLU A 374 25.67 -2.22 -8.50
C GLU A 374 25.45 -0.95 -9.35
N ASP A 375 24.22 -0.72 -9.82
CA ASP A 375 23.90 0.45 -10.62
C ASP A 375 24.11 1.76 -9.83
N PRO A 376 24.83 2.75 -10.41
CA PRO A 376 25.15 4.01 -9.73
C PRO A 376 23.97 4.75 -9.07
N PRO A 377 22.75 4.79 -9.65
CA PRO A 377 21.60 5.48 -9.04
C PRO A 377 21.15 4.90 -7.69
N HIS A 378 21.44 3.63 -7.40
CA HIS A 378 20.98 2.94 -6.20
C HIS A 378 22.06 2.81 -5.12
N LEU A 379 23.26 3.37 -5.31
CA LEU A 379 24.36 3.24 -4.35
C LEU A 379 24.02 3.80 -2.96
N ALA A 380 23.32 4.94 -2.90
CA ALA A 380 22.91 5.54 -1.62
C ALA A 380 21.78 4.75 -0.94
N LEU A 381 20.86 4.18 -1.72
CA LEU A 381 19.84 3.25 -1.21
C LEU A 381 20.52 2.00 -0.61
N ARG A 382 21.46 1.40 -1.34
CA ARG A 382 22.26 0.28 -0.84
C ARG A 382 22.98 0.62 0.45
N GLU A 383 23.71 1.73 0.49
CA GLU A 383 24.45 2.16 1.68
C GLU A 383 23.51 2.31 2.89
N ALA A 384 22.30 2.85 2.70
CA ALA A 384 21.31 2.94 3.76
C ALA A 384 20.84 1.57 4.27
N LEU A 385 20.65 0.59 3.37
CA LEU A 385 20.27 -0.79 3.73
C LEU A 385 21.42 -1.53 4.43
N GLU A 386 22.66 -1.39 3.94
CA GLU A 386 23.86 -1.99 4.53
C GLU A 386 24.12 -1.49 5.95
N ASN A 387 23.84 -0.21 6.22
CA ASN A 387 24.03 0.41 7.53
C ASN A 387 22.89 0.13 8.53
N ASP A 388 21.74 -0.40 8.08
CA ASP A 388 20.61 -0.69 8.96
C ASP A 388 20.72 -2.10 9.56
N ALA A 389 21.13 -2.18 10.82
CA ALA A 389 21.32 -3.45 11.52
C ALA A 389 20.04 -4.30 11.64
N GLY A 390 18.87 -3.65 11.69
CA GLY A 390 17.57 -4.33 11.73
C GLY A 390 17.27 -5.00 10.40
N TRP A 391 17.47 -4.28 9.30
CA TRP A 391 17.40 -4.81 7.94
C TRP A 391 18.39 -5.96 7.72
N GLN A 392 19.67 -5.77 8.08
CA GLN A 392 20.69 -6.80 7.90
C GLN A 392 20.34 -8.09 8.65
N THR A 393 19.79 -7.99 9.86
CA THR A 393 19.31 -9.17 10.62
C THR A 393 18.11 -9.83 9.95
N PHE A 394 17.18 -9.04 9.41
CA PHE A 394 15.98 -9.51 8.74
C PHE A 394 16.28 -10.23 7.41
N ALA A 395 17.19 -9.67 6.61
CA ALA A 395 17.54 -10.09 5.26
C ALA A 395 18.73 -11.06 5.18
N ALA A 396 19.39 -11.36 6.32
CA ALA A 396 20.46 -12.36 6.39
C ALA A 396 20.01 -13.76 5.96
N GLU A 397 20.98 -14.61 5.62
CA GLU A 397 20.76 -16.05 5.40
C GLU A 397 20.11 -16.68 6.65
N GLY A 398 19.02 -17.41 6.46
CA GLY A 398 18.18 -17.96 7.53
C GLY A 398 17.32 -16.92 8.26
N GLY A 399 17.36 -15.65 7.82
CA GLY A 399 16.58 -14.55 8.35
C GLY A 399 15.06 -14.71 8.16
N ALA A 400 14.30 -13.73 8.65
CA ALA A 400 12.84 -13.76 8.51
C ALA A 400 12.38 -13.66 7.05
N LEU A 401 13.11 -12.92 6.19
CA LEU A 401 12.81 -12.82 4.77
C LEU A 401 12.87 -14.18 4.06
N GLU A 402 14.00 -14.90 4.19
CA GLU A 402 14.18 -16.21 3.55
C GLU A 402 13.20 -17.25 4.07
N ARG A 403 12.89 -17.24 5.38
CA ARG A 403 11.90 -18.14 5.97
C ARG A 403 10.50 -17.94 5.37
N LEU A 404 10.04 -16.69 5.27
CA LEU A 404 8.74 -16.39 4.68
C LEU A 404 8.70 -16.67 3.17
N ASP A 405 9.79 -16.41 2.45
CA ASP A 405 9.85 -16.69 1.01
C ASP A 405 9.92 -18.21 0.71
N SER A 406 10.59 -18.98 1.57
CA SER A 406 10.58 -20.44 1.53
C SER A 406 9.19 -21.02 1.76
N GLU A 407 8.39 -20.43 2.65
CA GLU A 407 6.99 -20.82 2.84
C GLU A 407 6.10 -20.45 1.65
N ARG A 408 6.36 -19.30 1.01
CA ARG A 408 5.63 -18.86 -0.20
C ARG A 408 5.90 -19.76 -1.39
N SER A 409 7.15 -20.15 -1.59
CA SER A 409 7.58 -21.06 -2.66
C SER A 409 7.27 -22.53 -2.36
N GLY A 410 7.17 -22.88 -1.07
CA GLY A 410 6.69 -24.16 -0.58
C GLY A 410 5.19 -24.33 -0.83
N GLY A 411 4.83 -25.12 -1.84
CA GLY A 411 3.46 -25.40 -2.31
C GLY A 411 2.33 -25.07 -1.32
N LEU A 412 1.54 -24.06 -1.67
CA LEU A 412 0.41 -23.43 -0.96
C LEU A 412 -0.70 -24.38 -0.44
N CYS A 413 -0.55 -25.69 -0.56
CA CYS A 413 -1.53 -26.71 -0.18
C CYS A 413 -1.07 -27.62 0.97
N GLY A 414 0.01 -27.28 1.67
CA GLY A 414 0.65 -28.21 2.61
C GLY A 414 1.13 -29.48 1.88
N PRO A 415 1.47 -30.56 2.62
CA PRO A 415 1.68 -31.86 2.00
C PRO A 415 0.43 -32.17 1.15
N LYS A 416 0.60 -32.52 -0.13
CA LYS A 416 -0.49 -33.10 -0.93
C LYS A 416 -1.22 -34.09 -0.03
N PRO A 417 -2.54 -33.95 0.21
CA PRO A 417 -3.25 -34.93 1.02
C PRO A 417 -2.88 -36.28 0.44
N SER A 418 -2.19 -37.09 1.24
CA SER A 418 -1.87 -38.45 0.85
C SER A 418 -3.21 -39.04 0.48
N ARG A 419 -3.39 -39.40 -0.80
CA ARG A 419 -4.60 -40.14 -1.20
C ARG A 419 -4.62 -41.33 -0.27
N GLY A 420 -5.45 -41.28 0.78
CA GLY A 420 -5.83 -42.47 1.51
C GLY A 420 -6.34 -43.42 0.43
N MET A 421 -5.89 -44.68 0.49
CA MET A 421 -6.25 -45.71 -0.49
C MET A 421 -7.70 -45.51 -0.90
N SER A 422 -7.90 -45.05 -2.13
CA SER A 422 -9.24 -44.85 -2.63
C SER A 422 -9.89 -46.23 -2.74
N LEU A 423 -11.22 -46.30 -2.68
CA LEU A 423 -11.95 -47.55 -2.94
C LEU A 423 -11.55 -48.17 -4.30
N MET A 424 -11.02 -47.37 -5.22
CA MET A 424 -10.45 -47.78 -6.51
C MET A 424 -9.06 -48.43 -6.40
N ASP A 425 -8.26 -48.13 -5.37
CA ASP A 425 -6.96 -48.80 -5.13
C ASP A 425 -7.14 -50.24 -4.60
N MET A 426 -8.31 -50.58 -4.07
CA MET A 426 -8.70 -51.96 -3.74
C MET A 426 -9.17 -52.77 -4.96
N ALA A 427 -9.53 -52.09 -6.05
CA ALA A 427 -10.01 -52.70 -7.28
C ALA A 427 -9.01 -52.44 -8.41
N GLY A 428 -7.86 -53.12 -8.35
CA GLY A 428 -6.71 -52.93 -9.25
C GLY A 428 -7.08 -52.56 -10.69
N GLY A 429 -6.89 -51.28 -11.03
CA GLY A 429 -7.15 -50.72 -12.34
C GLY A 429 -6.62 -49.28 -12.41
N GLY A 430 -5.35 -49.14 -12.80
CA GLY A 430 -4.70 -47.84 -12.95
C GLY A 430 -5.29 -46.99 -14.08
N GLY A 431 -5.37 -45.68 -13.84
CA GLY A 431 -5.71 -44.68 -14.85
C GLY A 431 -6.61 -43.57 -14.27
N GLY A 432 -6.02 -42.59 -13.60
CA GLY A 432 -6.74 -41.39 -13.18
C GLY A 432 -7.08 -40.53 -14.39
N VAL A 433 -8.30 -40.65 -14.90
CA VAL A 433 -8.87 -39.69 -15.85
C VAL A 433 -9.14 -38.41 -15.07
N GLY A 434 -8.47 -37.32 -15.45
CA GLY A 434 -8.73 -36.00 -14.89
C GLY A 434 -10.16 -35.58 -15.21
N MET A 435 -10.92 -35.27 -14.16
CA MET A 435 -12.27 -34.74 -14.28
C MET A 435 -12.19 -33.38 -14.98
N THR A 436 -12.86 -33.26 -16.12
CA THR A 436 -12.87 -32.03 -16.92
C THR A 436 -13.74 -30.96 -16.24
N SER A 437 -13.49 -29.69 -16.53
CA SER A 437 -14.28 -28.57 -15.97
C SER A 437 -15.78 -28.68 -16.24
N GLN A 438 -16.18 -29.38 -17.32
CA GLN A 438 -17.59 -29.66 -17.62
C GLN A 438 -18.21 -30.72 -16.70
N GLU A 439 -17.44 -31.73 -16.31
CA GLU A 439 -17.89 -32.76 -15.36
C GLU A 439 -18.02 -32.17 -13.95
N LEU A 440 -17.13 -31.25 -13.58
CA LEU A 440 -17.24 -30.49 -12.32
C LEU A 440 -18.51 -29.63 -12.30
N LEU A 441 -18.82 -28.93 -13.39
CA LEU A 441 -20.04 -28.14 -13.51
C LEU A 441 -21.30 -28.99 -13.45
N GLN A 442 -21.33 -30.16 -14.07
CA GLN A 442 -22.46 -31.09 -13.97
C GLN A 442 -22.65 -31.62 -12.55
N VAL A 443 -21.57 -31.90 -11.83
CA VAL A 443 -21.66 -32.33 -10.43
C VAL A 443 -22.19 -31.20 -9.55
N LEU A 444 -21.71 -29.97 -9.73
CA LEU A 444 -22.21 -28.81 -8.98
C LEU A 444 -23.69 -28.50 -9.31
N GLN A 445 -24.09 -28.64 -10.58
CA GLN A 445 -25.48 -28.49 -11.00
C GLN A 445 -26.38 -29.60 -10.40
N SER A 446 -25.93 -30.85 -10.37
CA SER A 446 -26.70 -31.95 -9.76
C SER A 446 -26.87 -31.80 -8.24
N LEU A 447 -25.89 -31.21 -7.55
CA LEU A 447 -25.98 -30.89 -6.13
C LEU A 447 -26.92 -29.69 -5.86
N SER A 448 -26.98 -28.73 -6.78
CA SER A 448 -27.94 -27.61 -6.69
C SER A 448 -29.39 -28.04 -6.94
N ALA A 449 -29.61 -29.16 -7.62
CA ALA A 449 -30.95 -29.71 -7.93
C ALA A 449 -31.53 -30.59 -6.81
N GLN A 450 -30.81 -30.79 -5.70
CA GLN A 450 -31.27 -31.56 -4.53
C GLN A 450 -31.73 -30.70 -3.35
N ARG A 451 -32.24 -29.49 -3.61
CA ARG A 451 -33.01 -28.70 -2.63
C ARG A 451 -34.43 -28.49 -3.09
#